data_AF-A0A397ZIF3-F1
#
_entry.id   AF-A0A397ZIF3-F1
#
_cell.length_a   1.000
_cell.length_b   1.000
_cell.length_c   1.000
_cell.angle_alpha   90.00
_cell.angle_beta   90.00
_cell.angle_gamma   90.00
#
_symmetry.space_group_name_H-M   'P 1'
#
loop_
_entity.id
_entity.type
_entity.pdbx_description
1 polymer ?
#
loop_
_entity_poly.entity_id
_entity_poly.type
_entity_poly.pdbx_seq_one_letter_code
_entity_poly.pdbx_strand_id
1 'polypeptide(L)'
;MFKNYNIVGNNEMIAFGMMNIVGSLTSCYLITGPFSRSAVNFNVGCKTIVSNIVMAIAVMFTLLFLTPLFYYTPLVVLSSIIMVAMRVGGKQIRFLVCMSAYLGAVFSNPIYRNTEQYPYSRTVPGLLILEIDAPIYFANAGYLRERITSWIDEEEERVKTSGENSLQYVILDMSAGGNIDTSGISMMEEIKKIMDRRELKLVLVNPKGEVVKKLTRSKFIGDNLGEEWMFMTVGEAVEACSYVLYTLRTVPASKDPNNV
;
A
#
# COMPACT_ATOMS: atom_id res chain seq x y z
N MET A 1 -11.75 -15.90 26.84
CA MET A 1 -11.24 -17.26 27.15
C MET A 1 -11.37 -18.09 25.88
N PHE A 2 -10.26 -18.28 25.14
CA PHE A 2 -10.25 -19.09 23.92
C PHE A 2 -10.62 -20.53 24.30
N LYS A 3 -11.76 -21.03 23.79
CA LYS A 3 -12.06 -22.46 23.88
C LYS A 3 -11.13 -23.17 22.90
N ASN A 4 -10.39 -24.16 23.39
CA ASN A 4 -9.54 -25.06 22.61
C ASN A 4 -10.37 -25.86 21.59
N TYR A 5 -10.77 -25.23 20.49
CA TYR A 5 -11.38 -25.89 19.35
C TYR A 5 -10.33 -25.97 18.24
N ASN A 6 -9.90 -27.19 17.90
CA ASN A 6 -8.97 -27.39 16.80
C ASN A 6 -9.71 -27.21 15.47
N ILE A 7 -9.55 -26.02 14.89
CA ILE A 7 -10.07 -25.72 13.56
C ILE A 7 -9.14 -26.37 12.53
N VAL A 8 -9.67 -27.32 11.77
CA VAL A 8 -8.96 -27.99 10.69
C VAL A 8 -9.32 -27.29 9.38
N GLY A 9 -8.40 -26.49 8.84
CA GLY A 9 -8.67 -25.65 7.65
C GLY A 9 -9.12 -26.44 6.41
N ASN A 10 -8.63 -27.68 6.23
CA ASN A 10 -9.07 -28.54 5.14
C ASN A 10 -10.57 -28.87 5.22
N ASN A 11 -11.10 -29.08 6.43
CA ASN A 11 -12.51 -29.38 6.64
C ASN A 11 -13.39 -28.14 6.42
N GLU A 12 -12.90 -26.96 6.80
CA GLU A 12 -13.61 -25.70 6.51
C GLU A 12 -13.68 -25.43 5.00
N MET A 13 -12.59 -25.69 4.28
CA MET A 13 -12.55 -25.53 2.83
C MET A 13 -13.55 -26.46 2.13
N ILE A 14 -13.60 -27.73 2.54
CA ILE A 14 -14.58 -28.70 2.02
C ILE A 14 -16.02 -28.25 2.33
N ALA A 15 -16.26 -27.71 3.54
CA ALA A 15 -17.58 -27.22 3.93
C ALA A 15 -18.04 -26.01 3.09
N PHE A 16 -17.15 -25.05 2.81
CA PHE A 16 -17.46 -23.93 1.90
C PHE A 16 -17.71 -24.40 0.46
N GLY A 17 -16.96 -25.41 0.00
CA GLY A 17 -17.17 -26.03 -1.31
C GLY A 17 -18.54 -26.68 -1.43
N MET A 18 -18.90 -27.55 -0.47
CA MET A 18 -20.22 -28.20 -0.43
C MET A 18 -21.37 -27.18 -0.33
N MET A 19 -21.23 -26.14 0.50
CA MET A 19 -22.24 -25.09 0.66
C MET A 19 -22.55 -24.40 -0.68
N ASN A 20 -21.52 -24.05 -1.46
CA ASN A 20 -21.69 -23.38 -2.75
C ASN A 20 -22.24 -24.32 -3.84
N ILE A 21 -21.88 -25.61 -3.81
CA ILE A 21 -22.48 -26.62 -4.70
C ILE A 21 -23.98 -26.72 -4.45
N VAL A 22 -24.41 -26.89 -3.19
CA VAL A 22 -25.83 -26.96 -2.85
C VAL A 22 -26.55 -25.65 -3.17
N GLY A 23 -25.95 -24.50 -2.87
CA GLY A 23 -26.54 -23.18 -3.15
C GLY A 23 -26.71 -22.89 -4.66
N SER A 24 -25.86 -23.46 -5.51
CA SER A 24 -25.99 -23.30 -6.97
C SER A 24 -27.27 -23.93 -7.53
N LEU A 25 -27.79 -24.98 -6.88
CA LEU A 25 -29.06 -25.61 -7.25
C LEU A 25 -30.28 -24.72 -6.93
N THR A 26 -30.09 -23.68 -6.10
CA THR A 26 -31.14 -22.75 -5.65
C THR A 26 -30.92 -21.32 -6.14
N SER A 27 -30.13 -21.14 -7.22
CA SER A 27 -29.80 -19.81 -7.79
C SER A 27 -29.18 -18.83 -6.78
N CYS A 28 -28.43 -19.33 -5.78
CA CYS A 28 -27.71 -18.46 -4.86
C CYS A 28 -26.40 -17.94 -5.47
N TYR A 29 -26.02 -16.71 -5.11
CA TYR A 29 -24.68 -16.20 -5.35
C TYR A 29 -23.64 -16.96 -4.51
N LEU A 30 -22.37 -16.84 -4.90
CA LEU A 30 -21.25 -17.45 -4.16
C LEU A 30 -21.21 -16.91 -2.71
N ILE A 31 -21.23 -17.82 -1.74
CA ILE A 31 -21.25 -17.51 -0.31
C ILE A 31 -19.84 -17.66 0.26
N THR A 32 -19.44 -16.66 1.07
CA THR A 32 -18.21 -16.65 1.86
C THR A 32 -18.52 -16.47 3.34
N GLY A 33 -17.53 -16.65 4.22
CA GLY A 33 -17.70 -16.47 5.66
C GLY A 33 -17.98 -15.00 6.04
N PRO A 34 -19.17 -14.66 6.57
CA PRO A 34 -19.50 -13.28 6.90
C PRO A 34 -18.84 -12.84 8.22
N PHE A 35 -17.89 -11.91 8.14
CA PHE A 35 -17.21 -11.37 9.32
C PHE A 35 -18.17 -10.66 10.29
N SER A 36 -19.03 -9.76 9.78
CA SER A 36 -19.94 -8.96 10.61
C SER A 36 -20.92 -9.81 11.42
N ARG A 37 -21.51 -10.84 10.79
CA ARG A 37 -22.47 -11.74 11.46
C ARG A 37 -21.79 -12.61 12.51
N SER A 38 -20.60 -13.13 12.20
CA SER A 38 -19.81 -13.94 13.14
C SER A 38 -19.36 -13.12 14.35
N ALA A 39 -18.98 -11.85 14.14
CA ALA A 39 -18.60 -10.93 15.20
C ALA A 39 -19.77 -10.60 16.15
N VAL A 40 -20.96 -10.35 15.61
CA VAL A 40 -22.16 -10.12 16.44
C VAL A 40 -22.50 -11.38 17.25
N ASN A 41 -22.48 -12.55 16.62
CA ASN A 41 -22.77 -13.82 17.28
C ASN A 41 -21.78 -14.10 18.42
N PHE A 42 -20.50 -13.75 18.22
CA PHE A 42 -19.47 -13.82 19.24
C PHE A 42 -19.69 -12.82 20.38
N ASN A 43 -20.00 -11.56 20.06
CA ASN A 43 -20.22 -10.51 21.06
C ASN A 43 -21.43 -10.76 21.95
N VAL A 44 -22.47 -11.41 21.41
CA VAL A 44 -23.67 -11.83 22.16
C VAL A 44 -23.42 -13.11 22.97
N GLY A 45 -22.25 -13.74 22.82
CA GLY A 45 -21.85 -14.90 23.62
C GLY A 45 -22.47 -16.22 23.15
N CYS A 46 -22.90 -16.32 21.90
CA CYS A 46 -23.46 -17.54 21.34
C CYS A 46 -22.40 -18.66 21.25
N LYS A 47 -22.77 -19.86 21.69
CA LYS A 47 -21.82 -20.99 21.84
C LYS A 47 -22.10 -22.16 20.88
N THR A 48 -23.19 -22.11 20.12
CA THR A 48 -23.67 -23.23 19.28
C THR A 48 -24.05 -22.77 17.87
N ILE A 49 -24.08 -23.72 16.93
CA ILE A 49 -24.46 -23.50 15.52
C ILE A 49 -25.96 -23.19 15.39
N VAL A 50 -26.77 -23.49 16.41
CA VAL A 50 -28.22 -23.23 16.45
C VAL A 50 -28.55 -21.76 16.18
N SER A 51 -27.69 -20.82 16.59
CA SER A 51 -27.85 -19.40 16.29
C SER A 51 -27.97 -19.13 14.78
N ASN A 52 -27.17 -19.81 13.95
CA ASN A 52 -27.23 -19.65 12.50
C ASN A 52 -28.48 -20.28 11.89
N ILE A 53 -29.00 -21.37 12.47
CA ILE A 53 -30.26 -22.00 12.05
C ILE A 53 -31.43 -21.06 12.35
N VAL A 54 -31.48 -20.51 13.56
CA VAL A 54 -32.51 -19.52 13.96
C VAL A 54 -32.47 -18.29 13.05
N MET A 55 -31.27 -17.81 12.72
CA MET A 55 -31.08 -16.71 11.77
C MET A 55 -31.60 -17.04 10.37
N ALA A 56 -31.35 -18.26 9.87
CA ALA A 56 -31.84 -18.69 8.56
C ALA A 56 -33.38 -18.77 8.51
N ILE A 57 -34.01 -19.31 9.57
CA ILE A 57 -35.47 -19.37 9.68
C ILE A 57 -36.08 -17.95 9.76
N ALA A 58 -35.46 -17.06 10.54
CA ALA A 58 -35.90 -15.68 10.63
C ALA A 58 -35.80 -14.97 9.26
N VAL A 59 -34.71 -15.15 8.53
CA VAL A 59 -34.54 -14.62 7.17
C VAL A 59 -35.60 -15.19 6.23
N MET A 60 -35.84 -16.51 6.26
CA MET A 60 -36.88 -17.13 5.45
C MET A 60 -38.26 -16.55 5.73
N PHE A 61 -38.61 -16.35 7.02
CA PHE A 61 -39.85 -15.70 7.42
C PHE A 61 -39.93 -14.25 6.92
N THR A 62 -38.86 -13.47 7.05
CA THR A 62 -38.85 -12.08 6.54
C THR A 62 -39.03 -12.02 5.03
N LEU A 63 -38.42 -12.95 4.28
CA LEU A 63 -38.56 -12.99 2.82
C LEU A 63 -39.96 -13.44 2.37
N LEU A 64 -40.65 -14.28 3.15
CA LEU A 64 -41.99 -14.76 2.80
C LEU A 64 -43.10 -13.76 3.16
N PHE A 65 -42.98 -13.08 4.31
CA PHE A 65 -44.07 -12.25 4.85
C PHE A 65 -43.78 -10.75 4.85
N LEU A 66 -42.53 -10.33 5.02
CA LEU A 66 -42.16 -8.91 5.17
C LEU A 66 -41.61 -8.29 3.88
N THR A 67 -41.39 -9.07 2.82
CA THR A 67 -40.95 -8.53 1.51
C THR A 67 -41.83 -7.40 0.97
N PRO A 68 -43.18 -7.44 1.06
CA PRO A 68 -44.02 -6.32 0.63
C PRO A 68 -43.72 -5.01 1.37
N LEU A 69 -43.29 -5.07 2.62
CA LEU A 69 -42.91 -3.90 3.41
C LEU A 69 -41.59 -3.28 2.92
N PHE A 70 -40.63 -4.13 2.52
CA PHE A 70 -39.32 -3.68 2.06
C PHE A 70 -39.32 -3.13 0.63
N TYR A 71 -40.41 -3.29 -0.13
CA TYR A 71 -40.52 -2.79 -1.50
C TYR A 71 -40.28 -1.27 -1.61
N TYR A 72 -40.66 -0.50 -0.58
CA TYR A 72 -40.50 0.95 -0.55
C TYR A 72 -39.15 1.42 -0.02
N THR A 73 -38.19 0.52 0.23
CA THR A 73 -36.89 0.90 0.80
C THR A 73 -36.08 1.68 -0.25
N PRO A 74 -35.77 2.97 -0.02
CA PRO A 74 -35.02 3.76 -0.99
C PRO A 74 -33.57 3.27 -1.09
N LEU A 75 -33.02 3.29 -2.32
CA LEU A 75 -31.64 2.86 -2.59
C LEU A 75 -30.59 3.60 -1.74
N VAL A 76 -30.87 4.84 -1.35
CA VAL A 76 -29.99 5.66 -0.50
C VAL A 76 -29.72 5.01 0.87
N VAL A 77 -30.72 4.34 1.45
CA VAL A 77 -30.58 3.66 2.73
C VAL A 77 -29.70 2.41 2.60
N LEU A 78 -29.78 1.70 1.47
CA LEU A 78 -28.90 0.56 1.22
C LEU A 78 -27.44 1.02 1.04
N SER A 79 -27.21 2.11 0.31
CA SER A 79 -25.88 2.69 0.12
C SER A 79 -25.25 3.16 1.44
N SER A 80 -26.04 3.77 2.32
CA SER A 80 -25.53 4.23 3.62
C SER A 80 -25.11 3.06 4.53
N ILE A 81 -25.86 1.96 4.53
CA ILE A 81 -25.50 0.74 5.27
C ILE A 81 -24.18 0.15 4.77
N ILE A 82 -23.98 0.07 3.45
CA ILE A 82 -22.74 -0.43 2.85
C ILE A 82 -21.54 0.45 3.24
N MET A 83 -21.68 1.77 3.18
CA MET A 83 -20.63 2.71 3.56
C MET A 83 -20.21 2.56 5.03
N VAL A 84 -21.19 2.42 5.94
CA VAL A 84 -20.91 2.18 7.36
C VAL A 84 -20.23 0.82 7.57
N ALA A 85 -20.68 -0.23 6.88
CA ALA A 85 -20.09 -1.56 6.98
C ALA A 85 -18.62 -1.59 6.52
N MET A 86 -18.28 -0.87 5.45
CA MET A 86 -16.89 -0.75 4.96
C MET A 86 -15.99 -0.02 5.96
N ARG A 87 -16.52 1.01 6.64
CA ARG A 87 -15.77 1.79 7.63
C ARG A 87 -15.35 0.96 8.85
N VAL A 88 -16.16 -0.03 9.25
CA VAL A 88 -15.84 -0.96 10.35
C VAL A 88 -14.72 -1.94 9.97
N GLY A 89 -14.45 -2.14 8.67
CA GLY A 89 -13.34 -2.93 8.14
C GLY A 89 -11.97 -2.24 8.12
N GLY A 90 -11.77 -1.17 8.91
CA GLY A 90 -10.58 -0.31 8.84
C GLY A 90 -9.20 -1.00 8.92
N LYS A 91 -9.11 -2.23 9.44
CA LYS A 91 -7.87 -3.02 9.41
C LYS A 91 -7.60 -3.70 8.05
N GLN A 92 -8.64 -4.04 7.29
CA GLN A 92 -8.53 -4.63 5.94
C GLN A 92 -8.24 -3.54 4.88
N ILE A 93 -8.77 -2.32 5.06
CA ILE A 93 -8.41 -1.18 4.20
C ILE A 93 -6.91 -0.88 4.31
N ARG A 94 -6.30 -1.07 5.47
CA ARG A 94 -4.85 -0.88 5.67
C ARG A 94 -3.98 -1.90 4.93
N PHE A 95 -4.55 -3.03 4.48
CA PHE A 95 -3.88 -3.97 3.56
C PHE A 95 -3.97 -3.52 2.09
N LEU A 96 -5.00 -2.75 1.75
CA LEU A 96 -5.21 -2.21 0.39
C LEU A 96 -4.49 -0.86 0.20
N VAL A 97 -4.48 -0.03 1.24
CA VAL A 97 -3.80 1.26 1.30
C VAL A 97 -2.40 1.01 1.83
N CYS A 98 -1.42 0.92 0.92
CA CYS A 98 -0.02 0.99 1.32
C CYS A 98 0.18 2.30 2.08
N MET A 99 0.41 2.22 3.40
CA MET A 99 0.72 3.39 4.20
C MET A 99 2.10 3.88 3.76
N SER A 100 2.08 4.91 2.93
CA SER A 100 3.28 5.60 2.49
C SER A 100 3.23 7.02 3.00
N ALA A 101 4.38 7.55 3.40
CA ALA A 101 4.49 8.85 4.05
C ALA A 101 5.55 9.69 3.35
N TYR A 102 5.27 10.98 3.20
CA TYR A 102 6.27 11.95 2.79
C TYR A 102 7.13 12.36 3.99
N LEU A 103 8.44 12.14 3.90
CA LEU A 103 9.37 12.40 4.99
C LEU A 103 10.12 13.73 4.81
N GLY A 104 10.22 14.48 5.90
CA GLY A 104 11.09 15.65 6.03
C GLY A 104 12.12 15.45 7.14
N ALA A 105 13.23 16.17 7.06
CA ALA A 105 14.26 16.19 8.09
C ALA A 105 13.80 17.02 9.30
N VAL A 106 14.03 16.51 10.51
CA VAL A 106 13.80 17.23 11.77
C VAL A 106 15.12 17.86 12.22
N PHE A 107 15.07 19.12 12.69
CA PHE A 107 16.24 19.95 13.00
C PHE A 107 17.39 19.24 13.77
N SER A 108 18.61 19.55 13.34
CA SER A 108 19.89 19.26 14.02
C SER A 108 20.34 17.80 14.13
N ASN A 109 19.55 16.81 13.70
CA ASN A 109 19.93 15.40 13.66
C ASN A 109 19.43 14.74 12.36
N PRO A 110 20.04 13.64 11.87
CA PRO A 110 19.63 12.95 10.64
C PRO A 110 18.36 12.10 10.85
N ILE A 111 17.34 12.70 11.47
CA ILE A 111 16.07 12.05 11.78
C ILE A 111 15.04 12.56 10.77
N TYR A 112 14.55 11.64 9.94
CA TYR A 112 13.52 11.90 8.94
C TYR A 112 12.17 11.42 9.46
N ARG A 113 11.15 12.27 9.38
CA ARG A 113 9.80 12.01 9.91
C ARG A 113 8.73 12.51 8.97
N ASN A 114 7.54 11.91 9.08
CA ASN A 114 6.38 12.30 8.32
C ASN A 114 6.07 13.80 8.51
N THR A 115 5.96 14.54 7.40
CA THR A 115 5.75 15.99 7.39
C THR A 115 4.34 16.40 7.82
N GLU A 116 3.32 15.57 7.60
CA GLU A 116 1.96 15.78 8.09
C GLU A 116 1.89 15.64 9.61
N GLN A 117 2.65 14.70 10.18
CA GLN A 117 2.72 14.49 11.63
C GLN A 117 3.59 15.55 12.33
N TYR A 118 4.69 15.98 11.70
CA TYR A 118 5.65 16.93 12.26
C TYR A 118 5.81 18.15 11.33
N PRO A 119 4.92 19.16 11.42
CA PRO A 119 4.89 20.27 10.47
C PRO A 119 6.15 21.17 10.48
N TYR A 120 7.02 21.05 11.49
CA TYR A 120 8.30 21.76 11.55
C TYR A 120 9.45 21.03 10.83
N SER A 121 9.19 19.85 10.25
CA SER A 121 10.18 19.13 9.44
C SER A 121 10.46 19.89 8.15
N ARG A 122 11.73 20.00 7.77
CA ARG A 122 12.15 20.64 6.52
C ARG A 122 12.38 19.57 5.45
N THR A 123 11.87 19.82 4.25
CA THR A 123 12.21 19.01 3.08
C THR A 123 13.63 19.33 2.62
N VAL A 124 14.28 18.40 1.95
CA VAL A 124 15.65 18.59 1.44
C VAL A 124 15.55 19.03 -0.02
N PRO A 125 16.09 20.20 -0.40
CA PRO A 125 15.96 20.69 -1.78
C PRO A 125 16.49 19.71 -2.82
N GLY A 126 15.70 19.42 -3.84
CA GLY A 126 16.04 18.50 -4.92
C GLY A 126 15.84 17.00 -4.61
N LEU A 127 15.35 16.67 -3.41
CA LEU A 127 15.09 15.28 -2.99
C LEU A 127 13.65 15.10 -2.54
N LEU A 128 13.05 13.98 -2.94
CA LEU A 128 11.76 13.49 -2.44
C LEU A 128 12.00 12.20 -1.66
N ILE A 129 11.66 12.19 -0.37
CA ILE A 129 11.90 11.04 0.52
C ILE A 129 10.55 10.42 0.89
N LEU A 130 10.33 9.17 0.52
CA LEU A 130 9.08 8.46 0.71
C LEU A 130 9.32 7.20 1.56
N GLU A 131 8.57 7.07 2.65
CA GLU A 131 8.53 5.84 3.45
C GLU A 131 7.49 4.88 2.90
N ILE A 132 7.84 3.60 2.76
CA ILE A 132 6.93 2.52 2.38
C ILE A 132 6.76 1.59 3.59
N ASP A 133 5.71 1.83 4.38
CA ASP A 133 5.38 1.09 5.61
C ASP A 133 4.39 -0.07 5.33
N ALA A 134 4.64 -0.83 4.26
CA ALA A 134 3.90 -2.07 3.99
C ALA A 134 4.66 -3.00 3.02
N PRO A 135 4.42 -4.31 3.08
CA PRO A 135 4.77 -5.22 2.00
C PRO A 135 4.08 -4.82 0.69
N ILE A 136 4.72 -5.12 -0.45
CA ILE A 136 4.20 -4.76 -1.78
C ILE A 136 3.72 -6.03 -2.48
N TYR A 137 2.42 -6.11 -2.73
CA TYR A 137 1.78 -7.24 -3.40
C TYR A 137 0.80 -6.78 -4.49
N PHE A 138 0.25 -7.70 -5.27
CA PHE A 138 -0.72 -7.41 -6.34
C PHE A 138 -1.85 -6.46 -5.92
N ALA A 139 -2.38 -6.63 -4.70
CA ALA A 139 -3.51 -5.85 -4.20
C ALA A 139 -3.21 -4.36 -3.97
N ASN A 140 -1.96 -3.98 -3.69
CA ASN A 140 -1.58 -2.61 -3.35
C ASN A 140 -0.55 -1.97 -4.30
N ALA A 141 0.08 -2.75 -5.19
CA ALA A 141 1.09 -2.25 -6.12
C ALA A 141 0.57 -1.11 -7.02
N GLY A 142 -0.63 -1.26 -7.58
CA GLY A 142 -1.23 -0.22 -8.44
C GLY A 142 -1.46 1.11 -7.70
N TYR A 143 -2.02 1.04 -6.49
CA TYR A 143 -2.22 2.21 -5.63
C TYR A 143 -0.90 2.89 -5.27
N LEU A 144 0.11 2.12 -4.85
CA LEU A 144 1.41 2.65 -4.47
C LEU A 144 2.09 3.38 -5.65
N ARG A 145 2.00 2.82 -6.86
CA ARG A 145 2.52 3.46 -8.08
C ARG A 145 1.89 4.81 -8.33
N GLU A 146 0.56 4.88 -8.31
CA GLU A 146 -0.19 6.12 -8.51
C GLU A 146 0.17 7.15 -7.44
N ARG A 147 0.31 6.71 -6.18
CA ARG A 147 0.66 7.59 -5.07
C ARG A 147 2.08 8.17 -5.19
N ILE A 148 3.07 7.33 -5.50
CA ILE A 148 4.46 7.78 -5.76
C ILE A 148 4.48 8.78 -6.91
N THR A 149 3.75 8.50 -7.99
CA THR A 149 3.69 9.39 -9.15
C THR A 149 3.04 10.73 -8.80
N SER A 150 1.94 10.72 -8.05
CA SER A 150 1.29 11.95 -7.54
C SER A 150 2.23 12.80 -6.70
N TRP A 151 3.00 12.19 -5.79
CA TRP A 151 3.98 12.94 -4.99
C TRP A 151 5.11 13.54 -5.84
N ILE A 152 5.57 12.84 -6.86
CA ILE A 152 6.55 13.38 -7.81
C ILE A 152 5.95 14.60 -8.53
N ASP A 153 4.72 14.50 -9.02
CA ASP A 153 4.02 15.58 -9.71
C ASP A 153 3.84 16.81 -8.78
N GLU A 154 3.37 16.59 -7.55
CA GLU A 154 3.18 17.62 -6.51
C GLU A 154 4.50 18.34 -6.18
N GLU A 155 5.60 17.61 -6.01
CA GLU A 155 6.91 18.20 -5.72
C GLU A 155 7.50 18.94 -6.92
N GLU A 156 7.37 18.42 -8.14
CA GLU A 156 7.79 19.12 -9.35
C GLU A 156 7.03 20.44 -9.54
N GLU A 157 5.73 20.47 -9.24
CA GLU A 157 4.92 21.69 -9.28
C GLU A 157 5.35 22.69 -8.20
N ARG A 158 5.52 22.23 -6.95
CA ARG A 158 6.01 23.06 -5.84
C ARG A 158 7.34 23.72 -6.17
N VAL A 159 8.26 22.98 -6.76
CA VAL A 159 9.58 23.49 -7.16
C VAL A 159 9.47 24.55 -8.25
N LYS A 160 8.61 24.35 -9.26
CA LYS A 160 8.36 25.34 -10.32
C LYS A 160 7.82 26.66 -9.76
N THR A 161 6.91 26.61 -8.80
CA THR A 161 6.33 27.81 -8.18
C THR A 161 7.30 28.52 -7.23
N SER A 162 8.13 27.76 -6.52
CA SER A 162 9.03 28.28 -5.49
C SER A 162 10.35 28.82 -6.05
N GLY A 163 10.67 28.52 -7.32
CA GLY A 163 11.97 28.85 -7.94
C GLY A 163 13.15 28.08 -7.31
N GLU A 164 12.85 26.98 -6.61
CA GLU A 164 13.84 26.12 -6.00
C GLU A 164 14.49 25.21 -7.04
N ASN A 165 15.48 24.43 -6.60
CA ASN A 165 16.11 23.41 -7.41
C ASN A 165 15.12 22.36 -7.92
N SER A 166 15.23 22.01 -9.21
CA SER A 166 14.54 20.85 -9.80
C SER A 166 14.69 19.61 -8.92
N LEU A 167 13.61 18.84 -8.82
CA LEU A 167 13.68 17.51 -8.22
C LEU A 167 14.67 16.67 -9.02
N GLN A 168 15.57 15.95 -8.33
CA GLN A 168 16.59 15.12 -8.97
C GLN A 168 16.59 13.68 -8.45
N TYR A 169 16.27 13.48 -7.17
CA TYR A 169 16.30 12.16 -6.53
C TYR A 169 14.98 11.84 -5.85
N VAL A 170 14.52 10.60 -5.99
CA VAL A 170 13.45 10.03 -5.16
C VAL A 170 14.03 8.88 -4.36
N ILE A 171 13.98 9.02 -3.03
CA ILE A 171 14.46 8.05 -2.05
C ILE A 171 13.25 7.27 -1.54
N LEU A 172 13.27 5.95 -1.72
CA LEU A 172 12.26 5.04 -1.17
C LEU A 172 12.83 4.30 0.05
N ASP A 173 12.34 4.64 1.24
CA ASP A 173 12.64 3.92 2.47
C ASP A 173 11.76 2.68 2.59
N MET A 174 12.40 1.52 2.44
CA MET A 174 11.78 0.20 2.50
C MET A 174 12.07 -0.54 3.82
N SER A 175 12.57 0.17 4.85
CA SER A 175 12.93 -0.42 6.16
C SER A 175 11.77 -1.22 6.79
N ALA A 176 10.55 -0.74 6.66
CA ALA A 176 9.36 -1.36 7.22
C ALA A 176 8.80 -2.50 6.34
N GLY A 177 8.91 -2.35 5.01
CA GLY A 177 8.44 -3.29 4.00
C GLY A 177 8.97 -4.71 4.22
N GLY A 178 8.06 -5.65 4.49
CA GLY A 178 8.40 -7.04 4.82
C GLY A 178 8.75 -7.91 3.62
N ASN A 179 8.06 -7.70 2.49
CA ASN A 179 8.11 -8.60 1.35
C ASN A 179 7.63 -7.91 0.06
N ILE A 180 7.97 -8.50 -1.09
CA ILE A 180 7.53 -8.10 -2.41
C ILE A 180 7.13 -9.32 -3.25
N ASP A 181 6.06 -9.23 -4.04
CA ASP A 181 5.70 -10.25 -5.05
C ASP A 181 6.06 -9.81 -6.48
N THR A 182 5.77 -10.66 -7.46
CA THR A 182 6.04 -10.39 -8.88
C THR A 182 5.37 -9.10 -9.36
N SER A 183 4.15 -8.82 -8.92
CA SER A 183 3.42 -7.59 -9.30
C SER A 183 4.05 -6.35 -8.68
N GLY A 184 4.55 -6.45 -7.45
CA GLY A 184 5.35 -5.39 -6.83
C GLY A 184 6.65 -5.11 -7.59
N ILE A 185 7.35 -6.15 -8.06
CA ILE A 185 8.57 -5.98 -8.87
C ILE A 185 8.26 -5.27 -10.19
N SER A 186 7.22 -5.70 -10.91
CA SER A 186 6.80 -5.03 -12.15
C SER A 186 6.44 -3.57 -11.91
N MET A 187 5.81 -3.24 -10.78
CA MET A 187 5.54 -1.87 -10.39
C MET A 187 6.82 -1.05 -10.16
N MET A 188 7.84 -1.61 -9.51
CA MET A 188 9.13 -0.95 -9.34
C MET A 188 9.82 -0.66 -10.68
N GLU A 189 9.73 -1.58 -11.65
CA GLU A 189 10.23 -1.37 -13.02
C GLU A 189 9.47 -0.23 -13.75
N GLU A 190 8.15 -0.15 -13.56
CA GLU A 190 7.35 0.95 -14.11
C GLU A 190 7.73 2.29 -13.49
N ILE A 191 7.88 2.36 -12.16
CA ILE A 191 8.34 3.57 -11.47
C ILE A 191 9.72 3.98 -11.97
N LYS A 192 10.66 3.04 -12.11
CA LYS A 192 11.99 3.34 -12.64
C LYS A 192 11.94 3.93 -14.05
N LYS A 193 11.11 3.36 -14.94
CA LYS A 193 10.90 3.91 -16.30
C LYS A 193 10.29 5.30 -16.29
N ILE A 194 9.33 5.58 -15.40
CA ILE A 194 8.74 6.91 -15.24
C ILE A 194 9.80 7.91 -14.79
N MET A 195 10.62 7.51 -13.82
CA MET A 195 11.70 8.35 -13.30
C MET A 195 12.79 8.62 -14.34
N ASP A 196 13.23 7.61 -15.09
CA ASP A 196 14.23 7.78 -16.14
C ASP A 196 13.77 8.75 -17.24
N ARG A 197 12.48 8.70 -17.61
CA ARG A 197 11.88 9.65 -18.57
C ARG A 197 11.85 11.10 -18.05
N ARG A 198 11.84 11.29 -16.74
CA ARG A 198 11.85 12.59 -16.06
C ARG A 198 13.26 12.99 -15.60
N GLU A 199 14.29 12.23 -16.00
CA GLU A 199 15.68 12.43 -15.58
C GLU A 199 15.88 12.38 -14.05
N LEU A 200 14.97 11.70 -13.34
CA LEU A 200 15.04 11.49 -11.90
C LEU A 200 15.81 10.20 -11.58
N LYS A 201 16.57 10.21 -10.50
CA LYS A 201 17.30 9.04 -9.99
C LYS A 201 16.53 8.39 -8.85
N LEU A 202 16.32 7.08 -8.96
CA LEU A 202 15.71 6.25 -7.93
C LEU A 202 16.76 5.75 -6.95
N VAL A 203 16.48 5.86 -5.66
CA VAL A 203 17.34 5.40 -4.58
C VAL A 203 16.54 4.52 -3.63
N LEU A 204 17.09 3.37 -3.25
CA LEU A 204 16.46 2.46 -2.29
C LEU A 204 17.19 2.51 -0.95
N VAL A 205 16.42 2.60 0.13
CA VAL A 205 16.95 2.58 1.49
C VAL A 205 16.44 1.34 2.23
N ASN A 206 17.40 0.60 2.81
CA ASN A 206 17.20 -0.54 3.70
C ASN A 206 16.14 -1.58 3.26
N PRO A 207 16.12 -2.04 2.00
CA PRO A 207 15.25 -3.14 1.61
C PRO A 207 15.63 -4.40 2.40
N LYS A 208 14.64 -5.09 2.98
CA LYS A 208 14.89 -6.35 3.71
C LYS A 208 15.50 -7.42 2.81
N GLY A 209 16.27 -8.33 3.39
CA GLY A 209 17.00 -9.35 2.63
C GLY A 209 16.14 -10.23 1.70
N GLU A 210 14.87 -10.48 2.05
CA GLU A 210 13.93 -11.20 1.15
C GLU A 210 13.55 -10.37 -0.07
N VAL A 211 13.36 -9.05 0.11
CA VAL A 211 13.08 -8.08 -0.96
C VAL A 211 14.30 -7.96 -1.88
N VAL A 212 15.50 -7.79 -1.31
CA VAL A 212 16.75 -7.73 -2.08
C VAL A 212 16.92 -8.97 -2.95
N LYS A 213 16.78 -10.17 -2.38
CA LYS A 213 16.90 -11.43 -3.15
C LYS A 213 15.95 -11.48 -4.34
N LYS A 214 14.70 -11.03 -4.17
CA LYS A 214 13.69 -11.03 -5.24
C LYS A 214 14.00 -10.00 -6.31
N LEU A 215 14.43 -8.79 -5.94
CA LEU A 215 14.83 -7.73 -6.87
C LEU A 215 16.12 -8.07 -7.63
N THR A 216 17.09 -8.73 -6.99
CA THR A 216 18.29 -9.23 -7.67
C THR A 216 17.93 -10.33 -8.66
N ARG A 217 17.06 -11.27 -8.28
CA ARG A 217 16.62 -12.37 -9.15
C ARG A 217 15.85 -11.87 -10.38
N SER A 218 15.10 -10.79 -10.26
CA SER A 218 14.43 -10.14 -11.40
C SER A 218 15.35 -9.24 -12.23
N LYS A 219 16.64 -9.15 -11.87
CA LYS A 219 17.63 -8.24 -12.46
C LYS A 219 17.30 -6.75 -12.32
N PHE A 220 16.34 -6.39 -11.46
CA PHE A 220 16.01 -4.99 -11.22
C PHE A 220 17.20 -4.22 -10.65
N ILE A 221 17.90 -4.80 -9.67
CA ILE A 221 19.07 -4.15 -9.06
C ILE A 221 20.24 -4.06 -10.05
N GLY A 222 20.56 -5.16 -10.74
CA GLY A 222 21.73 -5.24 -11.61
C GLY A 222 21.61 -4.45 -12.92
N ASP A 223 20.46 -4.53 -13.59
CA ASP A 223 20.31 -3.99 -14.94
C ASP A 223 19.64 -2.60 -14.94
N ASN A 224 18.73 -2.33 -14.00
CA ASN A 224 17.89 -1.12 -14.04
C ASN A 224 18.27 -0.05 -13.01
N LEU A 225 18.58 -0.46 -11.77
CA LEU A 225 18.84 0.48 -10.67
C LEU A 225 20.32 0.86 -10.57
N GLY A 226 21.21 -0.13 -10.47
CA GLY A 226 22.60 0.02 -10.04
C GLY A 226 22.76 -0.28 -8.54
N GLU A 227 23.81 -1.02 -8.18
CA GLU A 227 24.08 -1.38 -6.77
C GLU A 227 24.47 -0.16 -5.93
N GLU A 228 25.00 0.89 -6.56
CA GLU A 228 25.43 2.13 -5.92
C GLU A 228 24.28 3.00 -5.41
N TRP A 229 23.04 2.73 -5.84
CA TRP A 229 21.84 3.47 -5.42
C TRP A 229 21.06 2.75 -4.30
N MET A 230 21.74 1.88 -3.56
CA MET A 230 21.21 1.24 -2.35
C MET A 230 21.98 1.71 -1.11
N PHE A 231 21.24 2.15 -0.10
CA PHE A 231 21.80 2.64 1.16
C PHE A 231 21.17 1.96 2.37
N MET A 232 21.88 1.95 3.50
CA MET A 232 21.37 1.34 4.73
C MET A 232 20.48 2.29 5.52
N THR A 233 20.69 3.60 5.39
CA THR A 233 19.87 4.60 6.08
C THR A 233 19.49 5.76 5.17
N VAL A 234 18.38 6.44 5.50
CA VAL A 234 17.95 7.66 4.77
C VAL A 234 19.01 8.76 4.91
N GLY A 235 19.68 8.86 6.06
CA GLY A 235 20.75 9.83 6.28
C GLY A 235 21.90 9.68 5.29
N GLU A 236 22.43 8.47 5.13
CA GLU A 236 23.49 8.16 4.16
C GLU A 236 23.05 8.46 2.72
N ALA A 237 21.83 8.06 2.35
CA ALA A 237 21.28 8.31 1.02
C ALA A 237 21.19 9.82 0.73
N VAL A 238 20.69 10.61 1.68
CA VAL A 238 20.57 12.06 1.54
C VAL A 238 21.94 12.72 1.45
N GLU A 239 22.91 12.30 2.26
CA GLU A 239 24.27 12.83 2.23
C GLU A 239 24.94 12.57 0.87
N ALA A 240 24.85 11.33 0.38
CA ALA A 240 25.36 10.95 -0.94
C ALA A 240 24.70 11.75 -2.07
N CYS A 241 23.37 11.85 -2.08
CA CYS A 241 22.64 12.61 -3.10
C CYS A 241 22.97 14.10 -3.03
N SER A 242 23.04 14.69 -1.82
CA SER A 242 23.36 16.11 -1.62
C SER A 242 24.78 16.43 -2.06
N TYR A 243 25.74 15.54 -1.81
CA TYR A 243 27.12 15.69 -2.26
C TYR A 243 27.22 15.68 -3.79
N VAL A 244 26.53 14.76 -4.45
CA VAL A 244 26.48 14.70 -5.93
C VAL A 244 25.84 15.97 -6.49
N LEU A 245 24.74 16.43 -5.91
CA LEU A 245 24.10 17.70 -6.27
C LEU A 245 25.02 18.91 -6.11
N TYR A 246 25.83 18.95 -5.06
CA TYR A 246 26.78 20.04 -4.85
C TYR A 246 27.92 19.99 -5.88
N THR A 247 28.48 18.80 -6.12
CA THR A 247 29.60 18.59 -7.06
C THR A 247 29.22 18.96 -8.49
N LEU A 248 28.01 18.59 -8.93
CA LEU A 248 27.47 18.93 -10.25
C LEU A 248 27.27 20.44 -10.45
N ARG A 249 27.07 21.21 -9.38
CA ARG A 249 26.98 22.68 -9.48
C ARG A 249 28.34 23.37 -9.52
N THR A 250 29.37 22.77 -8.96
CA THR A 250 30.70 23.40 -8.81
C THR A 250 31.66 23.16 -9.97
N VAL A 251 31.36 22.23 -10.88
CA VAL A 251 32.13 22.02 -12.11
C VAL A 251 31.41 22.70 -13.28
N PRO A 252 31.80 23.91 -13.71
CA PRO A 252 31.31 24.45 -14.97
C PRO A 252 31.84 23.57 -16.11
N ALA A 253 30.97 23.21 -17.05
CA ALA A 253 31.32 22.45 -18.24
C ALA A 253 32.60 23.02 -18.88
N SER A 254 33.72 22.30 -18.73
CA SER A 254 34.99 22.68 -19.33
C SER A 254 34.83 22.65 -20.83
N LYS A 255 35.14 23.78 -21.48
CA LYS A 255 35.16 23.94 -22.94
C LYS A 255 35.92 22.79 -23.59
N ASP A 256 35.31 22.26 -24.64
CA ASP A 256 35.89 21.32 -25.59
C ASP A 256 37.28 21.81 -26.07
N PRO A 257 38.35 21.00 -25.93
CA PRO A 257 39.69 21.38 -26.39
C PRO A 257 39.87 21.40 -27.91
N ASN A 258 38.86 21.03 -28.71
CA ASN A 258 39.01 20.86 -30.16
C ASN A 258 38.38 21.99 -31.00
N ASN A 259 38.65 23.26 -30.65
CA ASN A 259 38.39 24.36 -31.58
C ASN A 259 39.44 25.48 -31.46
N VAL A 260 40.57 25.26 -32.14
CA VAL A 260 41.50 26.31 -32.59
C VAL A 260 41.77 26.07 -34.07
#